data_AF-N4U8B7-F1
#
_entry.id   AF-N4U8B7-F1
#
_cell.length_a   1.000
_cell.length_b   1.000
_cell.length_c   1.000
_cell.angle_alpha   90.00
_cell.angle_beta   90.00
_cell.angle_gamma   90.00
#
_symmetry.space_group_name_H-M   'P 1'
#
loop_
_entity.id
_entity.type
_entity.pdbx_description
1 polymer ?
#
loop_
_entity_poly.entity_id
_entity_poly.type
_entity_poly.pdbx_seq_one_letter_code
_entity_poly.pdbx_strand_id
1 'polypeptide(L)' 'MSHLEYYAYDGVGARNKQQVYRVNSYHIPINNKALEAMVRRFKQYMPDHEPVWTCAGVASLVEYDTRVEIEVVAHDP' A
#
# COMPACT_ATOMS: atom_id res chain seq x y z
N MET A 1 -12.24 -8.23 -3.81
CA MET A 1 -11.37 -8.09 -2.62
C MET A 1 -9.97 -7.88 -3.15
N SER A 2 -9.28 -6.80 -2.79
CA SER A 2 -7.89 -6.59 -3.25
C SER A 2 -6.98 -7.53 -2.48
N HIS A 3 -6.32 -8.46 -3.17
CA HIS A 3 -5.31 -9.37 -2.65
C HIS A 3 -4.03 -8.57 -2.34
N LEU A 4 -4.04 -7.81 -1.25
CA LEU A 4 -2.78 -7.41 -0.62
C LEU A 4 -2.25 -8.64 0.10
N GLU A 5 -1.53 -9.49 -0.62
CA GLU A 5 -0.76 -10.58 -0.01
C GLU A 5 0.44 -9.95 0.70
N TYR A 6 0.28 -9.78 2.01
CA TYR A 6 1.32 -9.29 2.87
C TYR A 6 2.32 -10.45 3.06
N TYR A 7 3.43 -10.44 2.32
CA TYR A 7 4.50 -11.45 2.45
C TYR A 7 5.28 -11.39 3.78
N ALA A 8 4.68 -10.92 4.87
CA ALA A 8 5.33 -11.04 6.17
C ALA A 8 4.84 -12.26 6.92
N TYR A 9 5.78 -12.87 7.63
CA TYR A 9 5.56 -13.95 8.57
C TYR A 9 4.45 -13.62 9.57
N ASP A 10 3.74 -14.65 10.03
CA ASP A 10 2.69 -14.51 11.04
C ASP A 10 3.19 -13.72 12.26
N GLY A 11 2.42 -12.71 12.65
CA GLY A 11 2.75 -11.79 13.75
C GLY A 11 3.66 -10.61 13.38
N VAL A 12 4.45 -10.71 12.31
CA VAL A 12 5.33 -9.61 11.84
C VAL A 12 4.51 -8.55 11.10
N GLY A 13 3.56 -8.97 10.26
CA GLY A 13 2.77 -8.02 9.47
C GLY A 13 1.78 -7.15 10.24
N ALA A 14 1.41 -7.52 11.46
CA ALA A 14 0.63 -6.66 12.34
C ALA A 14 1.51 -5.58 13.01
N ARG A 15 2.72 -5.95 13.48
CA ARG A 15 3.67 -5.02 14.10
C ARG A 15 4.24 -4.03 13.10
N ASN A 16 4.59 -4.51 11.90
CA ASN A 16 5.21 -3.70 10.87
C ASN A 16 4.30 -2.58 10.37
N LYS A 17 2.97 -2.71 10.48
CA LYS A 17 2.03 -1.64 10.11
C LYS A 17 2.29 -0.35 10.87
N GLN A 18 2.69 -0.40 12.14
CA GLN A 18 3.02 0.79 12.94
C GLN A 18 4.40 1.38 12.60
N GLN A 19 5.22 0.63 11.86
CA GLN A 19 6.61 0.97 11.55
C GLN A 19 6.83 1.19 10.04
N VAL A 20 5.75 1.26 9.24
CA VAL A 20 5.85 1.59 7.82
C VAL A 20 6.24 3.05 7.70
N TYR A 21 7.36 3.33 7.04
CA TYR A 21 7.80 4.70 6.80
C TYR A 21 7.80 5.10 5.33
N ARG A 22 7.73 4.13 4.41
CA ARG A 22 7.67 4.37 2.96
C ARG A 22 6.62 3.48 2.30
N VAL A 23 5.82 4.09 1.43
CA VAL A 23 4.86 3.41 0.57
C VAL A 23 5.04 3.90 -0.87
N ASN A 24 5.25 2.96 -1.80
CA ASN A 24 5.14 3.21 -3.24
C ASN A 24 3.88 2.52 -3.76
N SER A 25 3.07 3.21 -4.57
CA SER A 25 1.89 2.62 -5.20
C SER A 25 1.87 2.87 -6.70
N TYR A 26 1.57 1.81 -7.46
CA TYR A 26 1.52 1.80 -8.92
C TYR A 26 0.08 1.54 -9.39
N HIS A 27 -0.51 2.46 -10.15
CA HIS A 27 -1.95 2.49 -10.43
C HIS A 27 -2.31 2.31 -11.91
N ILE A 28 -3.43 1.63 -12.16
CA ILE A 28 -4.05 1.48 -13.49
C ILE A 28 -5.59 1.58 -13.40
N PRO A 29 -6.20 2.66 -13.92
CA PRO A 29 -5.62 3.98 -14.16
C PRO A 29 -5.45 4.76 -12.85
N ILE A 30 -4.50 5.70 -12.82
CA ILE A 30 -4.41 6.68 -11.73
C ILE A 30 -5.54 7.71 -11.84
N ASN A 31 -6.46 7.71 -10.88
CA ASN A 31 -7.60 8.62 -10.84
C ASN A 31 -8.00 8.97 -9.39
N ASN A 32 -8.86 9.98 -9.23
CA ASN A 32 -9.27 10.47 -7.90
C ASN A 32 -9.87 9.37 -7.02
N LYS A 33 -10.68 8.47 -7.61
CA LYS A 33 -11.28 7.34 -6.88
C LYS A 33 -10.22 6.40 -6.31
N ALA A 34 -9.14 6.15 -7.07
CA ALA A 34 -8.01 5.33 -6.62
C ALA A 34 -7.22 6.04 -5.50
N LEU A 35 -6.96 7.35 -5.65
CA LEU A 35 -6.26 8.14 -4.63
C LEU A 35 -7.04 8.23 -3.32
N GLU A 36 -8.35 8.51 -3.38
CA GLU A 36 -9.24 8.51 -2.21
C GLU A 36 -9.30 7.14 -1.53
N ALA A 37 -9.31 6.06 -2.33
CA ALA A 37 -9.25 4.71 -1.78
C ALA A 37 -7.94 4.45 -1.03
N MET A 38 -6.80 4.89 -1.56
CA MET A 38 -5.50 4.79 -0.87
C MET A 38 -5.48 5.56 0.43
N VAL A 39 -5.90 6.83 0.42
CA VAL A 39 -5.96 7.67 1.64
C VAL A 39 -6.84 7.04 2.71
N ARG A 40 -8.01 6.49 2.33
CA ARG A 40 -8.89 5.77 3.26
C ARG A 40 -8.19 4.55 3.86
N ARG A 41 -7.40 3.80 3.07
CA ARG A 41 -6.65 2.64 3.56
C ARG A 41 -5.48 3.03 4.46
N PHE A 42 -4.78 4.13 4.18
CA PHE A 42 -3.74 4.64 5.06
C PHE A 42 -4.31 5.01 6.43
N LYS A 43 -5.41 5.77 6.48
CA LYS A 43 -6.10 6.08 7.74
C LYS A 43 -6.57 4.83 8.50
N GLN A 44 -6.93 3.76 7.79
CA GLN A 44 -7.38 2.51 8.41
C GLN A 44 -6.21 1.68 8.96
N TYR A 45 -5.10 1.57 8.23
CA TYR A 45 -4.02 0.64 8.54
C TYR A 45 -2.81 1.28 9.23
N MET A 46 -2.68 2.60 9.12
CA MET A 46 -1.63 3.43 9.72
C MET A 46 -2.29 4.66 10.37
N PRO A 47 -3.16 4.48 11.38
CA PRO A 47 -3.88 5.61 11.99
C PRO A 47 -2.98 6.55 12.79
N ASP A 48 -1.85 6.06 13.29
CA ASP A 48 -1.00 6.77 14.25
C ASP A 48 0.22 7.47 13.61
N HIS A 49 0.43 7.31 12.30
CA HIS A 49 1.54 7.96 11.57
C HIS A 49 1.24 8.07 10.07
N GLU A 50 2.03 8.89 9.39
CA GLU A 50 1.90 9.13 7.95
C GLU A 50 3.21 8.72 7.25
N PRO A 51 3.21 7.66 6.42
CA PRO A 51 4.40 7.28 5.66
C PRO A 51 4.64 8.25 4.51
N VAL A 52 5.88 8.33 4.05
CA VAL A 52 6.18 8.98 2.77
C VAL A 52 5.54 8.18 1.65
N TRP A 53 4.61 8.79 0.91
CA TRP A 53 3.87 8.14 -0.16
C TRP A 53 4.28 8.67 -1.54
N THR A 54 4.81 7.77 -2.37
CA THR A 54 4.99 8.01 -3.81
C THR A 54 3.91 7.29 -4.61
N CYS A 55 3.27 8.01 -5.53
CA CYS A 55 2.18 7.47 -6.36
C CYS A 55 2.51 7.68 -7.84
N ALA A 56 2.46 6.60 -8.63
CA ALA A 56 2.73 6.62 -10.05
C ALA A 56 1.65 5.87 -10.85
N GLY A 57 1.26 6.42 -12.00
CA GLY A 57 0.51 5.67 -13.01
C GLY A 57 1.47 4.80 -13.84
N VAL A 58 1.08 3.56 -14.13
CA VAL A 58 1.89 2.62 -14.92
C VAL A 58 1.08 2.04 -16.08
N ALA A 59 1.77 1.42 -17.05
CA ALA A 59 1.11 0.87 -18.25
C ALA A 59 0.39 -0.46 -17.98
N SER A 60 0.95 -1.30 -17.10
CA SER A 60 0.46 -2.66 -16.79
C SER A 60 0.94 -3.12 -15.43
N LEU A 61 0.14 -3.95 -14.75
CA LEU A 61 0.50 -4.70 -13.55
C LEU A 61 0.50 -6.20 -13.89
N VAL A 62 1.14 -7.03 -13.07
CA VAL A 62 1.31 -8.46 -13.36
C VAL A 62 -0.02 -9.19 -13.47
N GLU A 63 -0.99 -8.86 -12.60
CA GLU A 63 -2.31 -9.49 -12.59
C GLU A 63 -3.35 -8.61 -13.30
N TYR A 64 -4.13 -9.23 -14.20
CA TYR A 64 -5.01 -8.55 -15.15
C TYR A 64 -6.08 -7.65 -14.50
N ASP A 65 -6.62 -8.07 -13.35
CA ASP A 65 -7.65 -7.31 -12.62
C ASP A 65 -7.11 -6.42 -11.51
N THR A 66 -5.78 -6.40 -11.32
CA THR A 66 -5.15 -5.53 -10.35
C THR A 66 -5.19 -4.09 -10.84
N ARG A 67 -5.69 -3.21 -9.97
CA ARG A 67 -5.80 -1.76 -10.22
C ARG A 67 -4.74 -0.96 -9.47
N VAL A 68 -4.15 -1.55 -8.45
CA VAL A 68 -3.08 -0.97 -7.66
C VAL A 68 -2.16 -2.08 -7.15
N GLU A 69 -0.86 -1.87 -7.30
CA GLU A 69 0.18 -2.65 -6.62
C GLU A 69 0.90 -1.74 -5.61
N ILE A 70 1.24 -2.26 -4.44
CA ILE A 70 1.78 -1.48 -3.33
C ILE A 70 3.03 -2.16 -2.79
N GLU A 71 4.14 -1.44 -2.80
CA GLU A 71 5.38 -1.80 -2.14
C GLU A 71 5.50 -0.98 -0.84
N VAL A 72 5.82 -1.65 0.26
CA VAL A 72 5.97 -1.03 1.57
C VAL A 72 7.33 -1.33 2.17
N VAL A 73 7.88 -0.36 2.91
CA VAL A 73 9.05 -0.59 3.76
C VAL A 73 8.71 -0.23 5.19
N ALA A 74 9.00 -1.16 6.09
CA ALA A 74 8.84 -1.01 7.52
C ALA A 74 10.18 -1.21 8.22
N HIS A 75 10.34 -0.57 9.37
CA HIS A 75 11.46 -0.80 10.27
C HIS A 75 11.12 -1.95 11.23
N ASP A 76 11.97 -2.98 11.28
CA ASP A 76 11.97 -4.00 12.35
C ASP A 76 13.28 -3.83 13.15
N PRO A 77 13.23 -3.32 14.40
CA PRO A 77 14.41 -3.01 15.20
C PRO A 77 15.12 -4.22 15.80
#